data_AF-C5A7A7-F1
#
_entry.id   AF-C5A7A7-F1
#
_cell.length_a   1.000
_cell.length_b   1.000
_cell.length_c   1.000
_cell.angle_alpha   90.00
_cell.angle_beta   90.00
_cell.angle_gamma   90.00
#
_symmetry.space_group_name_H-M   'P 1'
#
loop_
_entity.id
_entity.type
_entity.pdbx_description
1 polymer ?
#
loop_
_entity_poly.entity_id
_entity_poly.type
_entity_poly.pdbx_seq_one_letter_code
_entity_poly.pdbx_strand_id
1 'polypeptide(L)'
;MNPRPSAPEAPFDDCEPLKRLLWEKERLLSKWAIWAEKQLTKRVARAYLNALKKAQTFNDLLQMREGSKTQRLALRSFAKYLYESRIITKEEYEAIKRCVKLKRTNNIDTRVYSDEDITNILRQLTNKKHHIFLRLVVESGLRRSHAISAWGKLRKGEYTTMGEFAYTELNIRNKTKQAFVCFCSRELADAIHEMNEPISYNIAENVGKRQRILYNGIRKWWYTTALDVGMDSNVADFLQGRAPTSIGARHYLDALRLAKKQYPKLLQAIRERIYSNL
;
A
#
# COMPACT_ATOMS: atom_id res chain seq x y z
N MET A 1 43.18 -48.03 12.90
CA MET A 1 41.89 -47.56 12.36
C MET A 1 42.12 -46.22 11.68
N ASN A 2 42.19 -46.21 10.35
CA ASN A 2 42.35 -44.97 9.59
C ASN A 2 40.99 -44.24 9.53
N PRO A 3 40.95 -42.92 9.75
CA PRO A 3 39.73 -42.16 9.52
C PRO A 3 39.41 -42.19 8.02
N ARG A 4 38.12 -42.39 7.69
CA ARG A 4 37.64 -42.23 6.31
C ARG A 4 38.05 -40.84 5.80
N PRO A 5 38.51 -40.71 4.54
CA PRO A 5 38.66 -39.40 3.95
C PRO A 5 37.29 -38.73 3.89
N SER A 6 37.16 -37.57 4.54
CA SER A 6 36.09 -36.63 4.26
C SER A 6 36.19 -36.27 2.78
N ALA A 7 35.15 -36.59 2.01
CA ALA A 7 35.03 -36.05 0.67
C ALA A 7 35.13 -34.52 0.77
N PRO A 8 35.91 -33.85 -0.10
CA PRO A 8 35.81 -32.41 -0.19
C PRO A 8 34.43 -32.10 -0.78
N GLU A 9 33.51 -31.61 0.05
CA GLU A 9 32.33 -30.91 -0.47
C GLU A 9 32.88 -29.71 -1.26
N ALA A 10 32.86 -29.82 -2.58
CA ALA A 10 33.13 -28.69 -3.45
C ALA A 10 32.19 -27.55 -3.02
N PRO A 11 32.69 -26.31 -2.85
CA PRO A 11 31.82 -25.19 -2.57
C PRO A 11 30.83 -25.13 -3.73
N PHE A 12 29.54 -25.36 -3.44
CA PHE A 12 28.47 -24.94 -4.34
C PHE A 12 28.84 -23.51 -4.76
N ASP A 13 29.11 -23.28 -6.04
CA ASP A 13 29.24 -21.92 -6.54
C ASP A 13 27.99 -21.19 -6.05
N ASP A 14 28.15 -20.24 -5.12
CA ASP A 14 27.09 -19.68 -4.27
C ASP A 14 25.96 -19.05 -5.11
N CYS A 15 26.15 -18.93 -6.43
CA CYS A 15 25.22 -18.38 -7.39
C CYS A 15 24.81 -19.36 -8.51
N GLU A 16 25.22 -20.63 -8.51
CA GLU A 16 24.78 -21.66 -9.46
C GLU A 16 23.25 -21.77 -9.57
N PRO A 17 22.47 -21.70 -8.46
CA PRO A 17 21.01 -21.70 -8.56
C PRO A 17 20.43 -20.50 -9.33
N LEU A 18 21.16 -19.38 -9.42
CA LEU A 18 20.75 -18.22 -10.23
C LEU A 18 21.05 -18.41 -11.72
N LYS A 19 22.06 -19.21 -12.11
CA LYS A 19 22.31 -19.55 -13.53
C LYS A 19 21.14 -20.36 -14.08
N ARG A 20 20.63 -21.31 -13.30
CA ARG A 20 19.42 -22.07 -13.66
C ARG A 20 18.21 -21.14 -13.84
N LEU A 21 18.05 -20.16 -12.94
CA LEU A 21 16.98 -19.17 -13.01
C LEU A 21 17.04 -18.34 -14.30
N LEU A 22 18.24 -17.98 -14.77
CA LEU A 22 18.42 -17.28 -16.05
C LEU A 22 17.95 -18.13 -17.22
N TRP A 23 18.40 -19.39 -17.29
CA TRP A 23 18.07 -20.31 -18.38
C TRP A 23 16.57 -20.53 -18.51
N GLU A 24 15.89 -20.75 -17.39
CA GLU A 24 14.42 -20.94 -17.38
C GLU A 24 13.66 -19.66 -17.74
N LYS A 25 14.19 -18.49 -17.39
CA LYS A 25 13.56 -17.19 -17.65
C LYS A 25 13.32 -16.98 -19.14
N GLU A 26 14.28 -17.33 -19.99
CA GLU A 26 14.18 -17.11 -21.44
C GLU A 26 12.94 -17.78 -22.06
N ARG A 27 12.58 -18.95 -21.55
CA ARG A 27 11.49 -19.77 -22.11
C ARG A 27 10.16 -19.60 -21.37
N LEU A 28 10.20 -19.24 -20.09
CA LEU A 28 9.03 -19.33 -19.20
C LEU A 28 8.53 -18.00 -18.66
N LEU A 29 9.20 -16.87 -18.95
CA LEU A 29 8.79 -15.58 -18.42
C LEU A 29 7.34 -15.19 -18.80
N SER A 30 6.90 -15.53 -20.02
CA SER A 30 5.51 -15.26 -20.46
C SER A 30 4.49 -16.11 -19.70
N LYS A 31 4.80 -17.40 -19.44
CA LYS A 31 3.94 -18.28 -18.64
C LYS A 31 3.90 -17.84 -17.18
N TRP A 32 5.04 -17.43 -16.64
CA TRP A 32 5.12 -16.82 -15.33
C TRP A 32 4.28 -15.55 -15.23
N ALA A 33 4.25 -14.69 -16.26
CA ALA A 33 3.47 -13.46 -16.21
C ALA A 33 1.97 -13.76 -16.03
N ILE A 34 1.44 -14.75 -16.76
CA ILE A 34 0.05 -15.22 -16.63
C ILE A 34 -0.21 -15.81 -15.23
N TRP A 35 0.70 -16.63 -14.73
CA TRP A 35 0.61 -17.17 -13.37
C TRP A 35 0.65 -16.06 -12.31
N ALA A 36 1.52 -15.07 -12.47
CA ALA A 36 1.73 -13.98 -11.53
C ALA A 36 0.49 -13.08 -11.41
N GLU A 37 -0.23 -12.83 -12.50
CA GLU A 37 -1.47 -12.04 -12.48
C GLU A 37 -2.61 -12.71 -11.71
N LYS A 38 -2.59 -14.04 -11.60
CA LYS A 38 -3.57 -14.80 -10.78
C LYS A 38 -3.29 -14.66 -9.28
N GLN A 39 -2.03 -14.42 -8.91
CA GLN A 39 -1.56 -14.46 -7.51
C GLN A 39 -1.23 -13.07 -6.94
N LEU A 40 -0.94 -12.10 -7.81
CA LEU A 40 -0.45 -10.77 -7.44
C LEU A 40 -1.35 -9.70 -8.05
N THR A 41 -1.40 -8.53 -7.41
CA THR A 41 -2.04 -7.36 -8.03
C THR A 41 -1.36 -7.04 -9.37
N LYS A 42 -2.13 -6.62 -10.39
CA LYS A 42 -1.63 -6.23 -11.73
C LYS A 42 -0.39 -5.32 -11.67
N ARG A 43 -0.39 -4.36 -10.73
CA ARG A 43 0.74 -3.44 -10.52
C ARG A 43 2.03 -4.16 -10.10
N VAL A 44 1.94 -5.09 -9.14
CA VAL A 44 3.09 -5.84 -8.64
C VAL A 44 3.58 -6.83 -9.69
N ALA A 45 2.67 -7.56 -10.35
CA ALA A 45 3.00 -8.46 -11.45
C ALA A 45 3.77 -7.72 -12.57
N ARG A 46 3.27 -6.56 -13.00
CA ARG A 46 3.93 -5.71 -14.00
C ARG A 46 5.30 -5.21 -13.54
N ALA A 47 5.43 -4.78 -12.28
CA ALA A 47 6.72 -4.32 -11.74
C ALA A 47 7.76 -5.45 -11.73
N TYR A 48 7.37 -6.66 -11.34
CA TYR A 48 8.25 -7.83 -11.36
C TYR A 48 8.58 -8.25 -12.80
N LEU A 49 7.61 -8.25 -13.71
CA LEU A 49 7.83 -8.56 -15.12
C LEU A 49 8.83 -7.60 -15.73
N ASN A 50 8.69 -6.29 -15.48
CA ASN A 50 9.61 -5.29 -15.99
C ASN A 50 11.03 -5.49 -15.42
N ALA A 51 11.16 -5.89 -14.15
CA ALA A 51 12.47 -6.16 -13.56
C ALA A 51 13.12 -7.40 -14.22
N LEU A 52 12.36 -8.49 -14.38
CA LEU A 52 12.84 -9.73 -15.01
C LEU A 52 13.14 -9.56 -16.51
N LYS A 53 12.34 -8.77 -17.23
CA LYS A 53 12.59 -8.42 -18.65
C LYS A 53 13.87 -7.60 -18.84
N LYS A 54 14.29 -6.82 -17.84
CA LYS A 54 15.51 -6.01 -17.94
C LYS A 54 16.77 -6.84 -17.71
N ALA A 55 16.70 -7.88 -16.88
CA ALA A 55 17.83 -8.77 -16.68
C ALA A 55 17.92 -9.76 -17.83
N GLN A 56 18.98 -9.67 -18.63
CA GLN A 56 19.23 -10.54 -19.78
C GLN A 56 20.43 -11.45 -19.55
N THR A 57 21.35 -11.06 -18.67
CA THR A 57 22.58 -11.78 -18.37
C THR A 57 22.59 -12.31 -16.93
N PHE A 58 23.52 -13.22 -16.65
CA PHE A 58 23.75 -13.68 -15.28
C PHE A 58 24.19 -12.54 -14.36
N ASN A 59 25.02 -11.63 -14.87
CA ASN A 59 25.44 -10.44 -14.12
C ASN A 59 24.26 -9.54 -13.74
N ASP A 60 23.25 -9.40 -14.61
CA ASP A 60 22.04 -8.64 -14.29
C ASP A 60 21.25 -9.28 -13.14
N LEU A 61 21.20 -10.61 -13.07
CA LEU A 61 20.56 -11.31 -11.95
C LEU A 61 21.34 -11.11 -10.65
N LEU A 62 22.67 -11.09 -10.71
CA LEU A 62 23.52 -10.74 -9.56
C LEU A 62 23.27 -9.31 -9.09
N GLN A 63 23.13 -8.35 -10.02
CA GLN A 63 22.75 -6.98 -9.67
C GLN A 63 21.34 -6.90 -9.09
N MET A 64 20.37 -7.64 -9.64
CA MET A 64 19.02 -7.73 -9.09
C MET A 64 19.00 -8.32 -7.68
N ARG A 65 19.87 -9.29 -7.39
CA ARG A 65 20.04 -9.92 -6.07
C ARG A 65 20.42 -8.88 -5.02
N GLU A 66 21.31 -7.95 -5.36
CA GLU A 66 21.75 -6.89 -4.43
C GLU A 66 20.89 -5.62 -4.46
N GLY A 67 20.06 -5.48 -5.49
CA GLY A 67 19.27 -4.28 -5.76
C GLY A 67 18.03 -4.08 -4.87
N SER A 68 17.05 -3.40 -5.45
CA SER A 68 15.82 -3.02 -4.77
C SER A 68 15.05 -4.23 -4.23
N LYS A 69 14.19 -4.00 -3.22
CA LYS A 69 13.28 -5.03 -2.71
C LYS A 69 12.40 -5.62 -3.82
N THR A 70 11.98 -4.81 -4.79
CA THR A 70 11.19 -5.24 -5.94
C THR A 70 11.96 -6.22 -6.83
N GLN A 71 13.22 -5.94 -7.16
CA GLN A 71 14.05 -6.84 -7.97
C GLN A 71 14.26 -8.19 -7.28
N ARG A 72 14.61 -8.19 -5.99
CA ARG A 72 14.76 -9.42 -5.21
C ARG A 72 13.47 -10.22 -5.09
N LEU A 73 12.34 -9.56 -4.87
CA LEU A 73 11.05 -10.24 -4.85
C LEU A 73 10.64 -10.77 -6.22
N ALA A 74 11.02 -10.10 -7.31
CA ALA A 74 10.80 -10.60 -8.67
C ALA A 74 11.55 -11.92 -8.90
N LEU A 75 12.84 -11.99 -8.52
CA LEU A 75 13.64 -13.23 -8.57
C LEU A 75 12.98 -14.35 -7.75
N ARG A 76 12.61 -14.07 -6.50
CA ARG A 76 11.97 -15.07 -5.63
C ARG A 76 10.58 -15.48 -6.12
N SER A 77 9.83 -14.57 -6.74
CA SER A 77 8.53 -14.87 -7.36
C SER A 77 8.69 -15.81 -8.55
N PHE A 78 9.69 -15.58 -9.41
CA PHE A 78 9.97 -16.46 -10.52
C PHE A 78 10.44 -17.85 -10.05
N ALA A 79 11.35 -17.91 -9.08
CA ALA A 79 11.78 -19.16 -8.45
C ALA A 79 10.60 -19.95 -7.85
N LYS A 80 9.65 -19.25 -7.19
CA LYS A 80 8.44 -19.87 -6.64
C LYS A 80 7.58 -20.49 -7.74
N TYR A 81 7.42 -19.81 -8.87
CA TYR A 81 6.69 -20.36 -10.02
C TYR A 81 7.35 -21.61 -10.59
N LEU A 82 8.68 -21.62 -10.74
CA LEU A 82 9.40 -22.80 -11.21
C LEU A 82 9.17 -23.99 -10.28
N TYR A 83 9.20 -23.75 -8.97
CA TYR A 83 8.92 -24.77 -7.96
C TYR A 83 7.48 -25.27 -8.02
N GLU A 84 6.48 -24.37 -8.03
CA GLU A 84 5.06 -24.77 -8.14
C GLU A 84 4.75 -25.48 -9.46
N SER A 85 5.47 -25.15 -10.52
CA SER A 85 5.37 -25.81 -11.83
C SER A 85 6.19 -27.10 -11.91
N ARG A 86 6.82 -27.54 -10.81
CA ARG A 86 7.66 -28.74 -10.70
C ARG A 86 8.86 -28.76 -11.67
N ILE A 87 9.37 -27.59 -12.02
CA ILE A 87 10.53 -27.40 -12.93
C ILE A 87 11.84 -27.46 -12.14
N ILE A 88 11.81 -26.99 -10.89
CA ILE A 88 12.92 -27.10 -9.94
C ILE A 88 12.44 -27.81 -8.67
N THR A 89 13.38 -28.43 -7.99
CA THR A 89 13.21 -29.09 -6.70
C THR A 89 13.01 -28.07 -5.55
N LYS A 90 12.59 -28.58 -4.40
CA LYS A 90 12.46 -27.77 -3.18
C LYS A 90 13.84 -27.27 -2.72
N GLU A 91 14.85 -28.10 -2.86
CA GLU A 91 16.24 -27.83 -2.50
C GLU A 91 16.80 -26.66 -3.31
N GLU A 92 16.59 -26.68 -4.63
CA GLU A 92 16.94 -25.58 -5.54
C GLU A 92 16.18 -24.30 -5.21
N TYR A 93 14.87 -24.40 -4.95
CA TYR A 93 14.05 -23.24 -4.56
C TYR A 93 14.58 -22.58 -3.27
N GLU A 94 14.90 -23.38 -2.26
CA GLU A 94 15.47 -22.87 -1.01
C GLU A 94 16.90 -22.34 -1.20
N ALA A 95 17.70 -22.94 -2.08
CA ALA A 95 19.02 -22.41 -2.45
C ALA A 95 18.90 -21.01 -3.07
N ILE A 96 18.03 -20.82 -4.06
CA ILE A 96 17.76 -19.50 -4.66
C ILE A 96 17.29 -18.51 -3.58
N LYS A 97 16.45 -18.94 -2.64
CA LYS A 97 16.00 -18.10 -1.52
C LYS A 97 17.14 -17.69 -0.58
N ARG A 98 18.16 -18.53 -0.38
CA ARG A 98 19.36 -18.21 0.41
C ARG A 98 20.26 -17.21 -0.31
N CYS A 99 20.40 -17.34 -1.63
CA CYS A 99 21.14 -16.39 -2.47
C CYS A 99 20.44 -15.01 -2.50
N VAL A 100 19.12 -14.99 -2.68
CA VAL A 100 18.32 -13.75 -2.80
C VAL A 100 17.75 -13.34 -1.44
N LYS A 101 18.60 -12.74 -0.59
CA LYS A 101 18.22 -12.30 0.76
C LYS A 101 17.34 -11.05 0.73
N LEU A 102 16.19 -11.11 1.41
CA LEU A 102 15.36 -9.94 1.67
C LEU A 102 15.91 -9.17 2.88
N LYS A 103 16.46 -7.98 2.62
CA LYS A 103 16.94 -7.06 3.67
C LYS A 103 15.71 -6.62 4.48
N ARG A 104 15.76 -6.76 5.81
CA ARG A 104 14.73 -6.22 6.71
C ARG A 104 14.82 -4.69 6.66
N THR A 105 13.68 -4.04 6.54
CA THR A 105 13.61 -2.58 6.65
C THR A 105 13.32 -2.26 8.10
N ASN A 106 14.33 -1.84 8.85
CA ASN A 106 14.19 -1.49 10.28
C ASN A 106 13.81 -0.01 10.51
N ASN A 107 13.77 0.80 9.44
CA ASN A 107 13.41 2.21 9.56
C ASN A 107 11.89 2.35 9.60
N ILE A 108 11.36 2.39 10.82
CA ILE A 108 10.02 2.90 11.06
C ILE A 108 10.11 4.40 10.87
N ASP A 109 9.53 4.92 9.79
CA ASP A 109 9.35 6.36 9.61
C ASP A 109 8.49 6.85 10.78
N THR A 110 9.04 7.70 11.65
CA THR A 110 8.37 8.25 12.83
C THR A 110 7.78 9.64 12.59
N ARG A 111 8.03 10.27 11.44
CA ARG A 111 7.55 11.64 11.15
C ARG A 111 6.02 11.71 11.25
N VAL A 112 5.55 12.64 12.06
CA VAL A 112 4.15 13.08 12.19
C VAL A 112 4.11 14.54 11.75
N TYR A 113 3.11 14.91 10.95
CA TYR A 113 2.92 16.31 10.58
C TYR A 113 2.27 17.08 11.73
N SER A 114 2.62 18.35 11.87
CA SER A 114 1.90 19.34 12.67
C SER A 114 0.70 19.90 11.91
N ASP A 115 -0.18 20.64 12.60
CA ASP A 115 -1.29 21.34 11.96
C ASP A 115 -0.76 22.32 10.88
N GLU A 116 0.32 23.05 11.17
CA GLU A 116 0.95 23.99 10.23
C GLU A 116 1.53 23.26 9.00
N ASP A 117 2.11 22.07 9.17
CA ASP A 117 2.55 21.24 8.04
C ASP A 117 1.38 20.88 7.14
N ILE A 118 0.26 20.42 7.70
CA ILE A 118 -0.94 20.05 6.93
C ILE A 118 -1.50 21.24 6.17
N THR A 119 -1.63 22.40 6.84
CA THR A 119 -2.11 23.65 6.26
C THR A 119 -1.20 24.09 5.10
N ASN A 120 0.12 24.10 5.30
CA ASN A 120 1.07 24.47 4.24
C ASN A 120 1.05 23.50 3.06
N ILE A 121 0.90 22.19 3.33
CA ILE A 121 0.79 21.19 2.27
C ILE A 121 -0.48 21.41 1.43
N LEU A 122 -1.59 21.82 2.04
CA LEU A 122 -2.81 22.15 1.32
C LEU A 122 -2.65 23.46 0.53
N ARG A 123 -2.13 24.53 1.13
CA ARG A 123 -1.93 25.84 0.48
C ARG A 123 -1.06 25.76 -0.80
N GLN A 124 -0.02 24.92 -0.81
CA GLN A 124 0.85 24.77 -1.99
C GLN A 124 0.17 24.06 -3.18
N LEU A 125 -1.01 23.46 -3.01
CA LEU A 125 -1.73 22.78 -4.09
C LEU A 125 -2.67 23.72 -4.84
N THR A 126 -2.15 24.33 -5.91
CA THR A 126 -2.93 25.24 -6.78
C THR A 126 -3.97 24.52 -7.66
N ASN A 127 -3.75 23.25 -8.00
CA ASN A 127 -4.71 22.48 -8.78
C ASN A 127 -5.89 22.04 -7.90
N LYS A 128 -7.09 22.57 -8.19
CA LYS A 128 -8.33 22.30 -7.43
C LYS A 128 -8.58 20.81 -7.18
N LYS A 129 -8.45 19.94 -8.19
CA LYS A 129 -8.65 18.50 -8.05
C LYS A 129 -7.65 17.86 -7.07
N HIS A 130 -6.37 18.25 -7.15
CA HIS A 130 -5.35 17.74 -6.23
C HIS A 130 -5.57 18.24 -4.80
N HIS A 131 -5.97 19.49 -4.65
CA HIS A 131 -6.33 20.09 -3.37
C HIS A 131 -7.50 19.34 -2.71
N ILE A 132 -8.61 19.15 -3.44
CA ILE A 132 -9.79 18.40 -2.95
C ILE A 132 -9.43 16.95 -2.63
N PHE A 133 -8.60 16.29 -3.44
CA PHE A 133 -8.15 14.93 -3.12
C PHE A 133 -7.32 14.88 -1.84
N LEU A 134 -6.46 15.87 -1.62
CA LEU A 134 -5.69 15.92 -0.39
C LEU A 134 -6.58 16.22 0.82
N ARG A 135 -7.56 17.13 0.70
CA ARG A 135 -8.60 17.32 1.72
C ARG A 135 -9.29 16.00 2.06
N LEU A 136 -9.62 15.17 1.07
CA LEU A 136 -10.22 13.85 1.32
C LEU A 136 -9.31 12.95 2.15
N VAL A 137 -8.00 12.96 1.90
CA VAL A 137 -7.05 12.19 2.73
C VAL A 137 -6.97 12.75 4.15
N VAL A 138 -6.96 14.09 4.28
CA VAL A 138 -6.92 14.80 5.56
C VAL A 138 -8.18 14.55 6.38
N GLU A 139 -9.38 14.59 5.81
CA GLU A 139 -10.63 14.41 6.54
C GLU A 139 -10.90 12.93 6.86
N SER A 140 -10.59 12.01 5.93
CA SER A 140 -10.91 10.58 6.09
C SER A 140 -9.86 9.76 6.84
N GLY A 141 -8.61 10.23 6.91
CA GLY A 141 -7.49 9.47 7.45
C GLY A 141 -7.15 8.19 6.65
N LEU A 142 -7.65 8.03 5.41
CA LEU A 142 -7.47 6.83 4.61
C LEU A 142 -6.07 6.70 3.98
N ARG A 143 -5.69 5.45 3.64
CA ARG A 143 -4.50 5.18 2.82
C ARG A 143 -4.75 5.78 1.45
N ARG A 144 -3.73 6.38 0.82
CA ARG A 144 -3.83 6.97 -0.53
C ARG A 144 -4.64 6.10 -1.50
N SER A 145 -4.35 4.79 -1.55
CA SER A 145 -5.07 3.86 -2.44
C SER A 145 -6.54 3.69 -2.08
N HIS A 146 -6.91 3.74 -0.80
CA HIS A 146 -8.31 3.63 -0.36
C HIS A 146 -9.05 4.96 -0.50
N ALA A 147 -8.36 6.11 -0.32
CA ALA A 147 -8.90 7.43 -0.63
C ALA A 147 -9.23 7.56 -2.13
N ILE A 148 -8.43 6.96 -3.03
CA ILE A 148 -8.77 6.88 -4.47
C ILE A 148 -10.02 6.03 -4.71
N SER A 149 -10.17 4.91 -4.00
CA SER A 149 -11.41 4.10 -4.07
C SER A 149 -12.62 4.88 -3.55
N ALA A 150 -12.47 5.61 -2.44
CA ALA A 150 -13.50 6.47 -1.89
C ALA A 150 -13.88 7.60 -2.86
N TRP A 151 -12.90 8.29 -3.42
CA TRP A 151 -13.10 9.30 -4.46
C TRP A 151 -13.96 8.76 -5.61
N GLY A 152 -13.67 7.55 -6.09
CA GLY A 152 -14.44 6.91 -7.16
C GLY A 152 -15.91 6.70 -6.82
N LYS A 153 -16.24 6.42 -5.54
CA LYS A 153 -17.61 6.29 -5.04
C LYS A 153 -18.29 7.64 -4.85
N LEU A 154 -17.62 8.57 -4.16
CA LEU A 154 -18.12 9.94 -3.94
C LEU A 154 -18.44 10.64 -5.25
N ARG A 155 -17.54 10.53 -6.24
CA ARG A 155 -17.73 11.06 -7.59
C ARG A 155 -19.01 10.57 -8.26
N LYS A 156 -19.41 9.32 -8.01
CA LYS A 156 -20.63 8.71 -8.55
C LYS A 156 -21.89 9.02 -7.75
N GLY A 157 -21.81 9.82 -6.69
CA GLY A 157 -22.93 10.05 -5.79
C GLY A 157 -23.19 8.89 -4.81
N GLU A 158 -22.28 7.92 -4.69
CA GLU A 158 -22.44 6.75 -3.83
C GLU A 158 -22.07 7.08 -2.36
N TYR A 159 -22.82 7.96 -1.70
CA TYR A 159 -22.62 8.32 -0.30
C TYR A 159 -23.92 8.67 0.43
N THR A 160 -23.88 8.59 1.76
CA THR A 160 -24.98 8.99 2.63
C THR A 160 -24.56 10.20 3.44
N THR A 161 -25.43 11.21 3.53
CA THR A 161 -25.21 12.41 4.33
C THR A 161 -25.86 12.25 5.72
N MET A 162 -25.20 12.79 6.73
CA MET A 162 -25.70 12.87 8.11
C MET A 162 -25.26 14.21 8.72
N GLY A 163 -26.15 15.21 8.68
CA GLY A 163 -25.81 16.57 9.08
C GLY A 163 -24.66 17.14 8.24
N GLU A 164 -23.58 17.49 8.91
CA GLU A 164 -22.39 18.15 8.35
C GLU A 164 -21.39 17.22 7.64
N PHE A 165 -21.57 15.90 7.77
CA PHE A 165 -20.65 14.92 7.19
C PHE A 165 -21.36 13.96 6.24
N ALA A 166 -20.56 13.31 5.40
CA ALA A 166 -20.97 12.23 4.52
C ALA A 166 -20.10 10.99 4.77
N TYR A 167 -20.63 9.82 4.45
CA TYR A 167 -19.85 8.58 4.46
C TYR A 167 -20.22 7.65 3.31
N THR A 168 -19.26 6.82 2.90
CA THR A 168 -19.45 5.76 1.89
C THR A 168 -18.75 4.48 2.31
N GLU A 169 -19.40 3.34 2.12
CA GLU A 169 -18.79 2.04 2.41
C GLU A 169 -17.74 1.66 1.35
N LEU A 170 -16.58 1.20 1.79
CA LEU A 170 -15.51 0.74 0.89
C LEU A 170 -15.43 -0.78 0.82
N ASN A 171 -15.72 -1.47 1.93
CA ASN A 171 -15.69 -2.93 2.03
C ASN A 171 -14.41 -3.60 1.46
N ILE A 172 -13.28 -2.89 1.53
CA ILE A 172 -11.98 -3.39 1.08
C ILE A 172 -11.44 -4.33 2.16
N ARG A 173 -11.42 -5.64 1.86
CA ARG A 173 -10.87 -6.69 2.73
C ARG A 173 -9.79 -7.48 1.98
N ASN A 174 -8.53 -7.07 2.11
CA ASN A 174 -7.40 -7.85 1.62
C ASN A 174 -6.57 -8.38 2.80
N LYS A 175 -5.84 -9.49 2.61
CA LYS A 175 -4.99 -10.13 3.63
C LYS A 175 -4.03 -9.18 4.37
N THR A 176 -3.66 -8.05 3.75
CA THR A 176 -2.66 -7.10 4.29
C THR A 176 -3.18 -5.67 4.42
N LYS A 177 -4.35 -5.35 3.88
CA LYS A 177 -4.88 -3.98 3.83
C LYS A 177 -6.39 -3.98 3.86
N GLN A 178 -6.96 -3.16 4.73
CA GLN A 178 -8.38 -3.01 4.86
C GLN A 178 -8.82 -1.55 4.86
N ALA A 179 -10.05 -1.32 4.45
CA ALA A 179 -10.79 -0.08 4.61
C ALA A 179 -12.27 -0.39 4.51
N PHE A 180 -13.00 -0.04 5.56
CA PHE A 180 -14.40 -0.39 5.73
C PHE A 180 -15.31 0.72 5.22
N VAL A 181 -14.97 1.95 5.55
CA VAL A 181 -15.79 3.14 5.30
C VAL A 181 -14.88 4.35 5.08
N CYS A 182 -15.36 5.33 4.33
CA CYS A 182 -14.78 6.65 4.21
C CYS A 182 -15.75 7.65 4.84
N PHE A 183 -15.24 8.53 5.71
CA PHE A 183 -15.97 9.69 6.20
C PHE A 183 -15.28 10.96 5.67
N CYS A 184 -16.06 11.98 5.34
CA CYS A 184 -15.60 13.33 5.02
C CYS A 184 -16.72 14.33 5.34
N SER A 185 -16.44 15.62 5.26
CA SER A 185 -17.49 16.64 5.27
C SER A 185 -18.46 16.44 4.11
N ARG A 186 -19.71 16.85 4.31
CA ARG A 186 -20.73 16.86 3.27
C ARG A 186 -20.31 17.76 2.10
N GLU A 187 -19.84 18.97 2.41
CA GLU A 187 -19.30 19.92 1.44
C GLU A 187 -18.21 19.29 0.56
N LEU A 188 -17.27 18.53 1.15
CA LEU A 188 -16.25 17.86 0.38
C LEU A 188 -16.80 16.73 -0.51
N ALA A 189 -17.76 15.94 -0.02
CA ALA A 189 -18.39 14.89 -0.80
C ALA A 189 -19.14 15.46 -2.02
N ASP A 190 -19.93 16.51 -1.78
CA ASP A 190 -20.69 17.22 -2.82
C ASP A 190 -19.72 17.83 -3.85
N ALA A 191 -18.65 18.49 -3.41
CA ALA A 191 -17.64 19.05 -4.31
C ALA A 191 -16.92 17.99 -5.19
N ILE A 192 -16.70 16.78 -4.66
CA ILE A 192 -16.12 15.66 -5.44
C ILE A 192 -17.14 15.14 -6.47
N HIS A 193 -18.41 15.04 -6.08
CA HIS A 193 -19.48 14.62 -6.97
C HIS A 193 -19.69 15.60 -8.12
N GLU A 194 -19.81 16.89 -7.80
CA GLU A 194 -19.97 17.99 -8.76
C GLU A 194 -18.80 18.08 -9.74
N MET A 195 -17.56 17.93 -9.24
CA MET A 195 -16.38 17.92 -10.11
C MET A 195 -16.42 16.78 -11.13
N ASN A 196 -16.98 15.62 -10.76
CA ASN A 196 -17.13 14.44 -11.59
C ASN A 196 -15.84 13.95 -12.34
N GLU A 197 -14.66 14.32 -11.87
CA GLU A 197 -13.39 13.95 -12.50
C GLU A 197 -12.75 12.72 -11.84
N PRO A 198 -12.19 11.76 -12.60
CA PRO A 198 -11.39 10.68 -12.01
C PRO A 198 -10.09 11.19 -11.40
N ILE A 199 -9.62 10.50 -10.35
CA ILE A 199 -8.23 10.57 -9.92
C ILE A 199 -7.58 9.19 -9.95
N SER A 200 -6.38 9.11 -10.52
CA SER A 200 -5.62 7.87 -10.60
C SER A 200 -4.52 7.82 -9.54
N TYR A 201 -4.07 6.60 -9.23
CA TYR A 201 -2.94 6.39 -8.31
C TYR A 201 -1.66 7.08 -8.78
N ASN A 202 -1.38 7.05 -10.09
CA ASN A 202 -0.18 7.66 -10.65
C ASN A 202 -0.21 9.18 -10.51
N ILE A 203 -1.38 9.81 -10.70
CA ILE A 203 -1.55 11.26 -10.50
C ILE A 203 -1.27 11.60 -9.04
N ALA A 204 -1.96 10.94 -8.10
CA ALA A 204 -1.75 11.18 -6.67
C ALA A 204 -0.30 10.89 -6.23
N GLU A 205 0.34 9.86 -6.76
CA GLU A 205 1.74 9.55 -6.48
C GLU A 205 2.70 10.61 -7.01
N ASN A 206 2.47 11.11 -8.23
CA ASN A 206 3.30 12.15 -8.82
C ASN A 206 3.16 13.48 -8.06
N VAL A 207 1.94 13.84 -7.64
CA VAL A 207 1.71 15.00 -6.79
C VAL A 207 2.47 14.86 -5.48
N GLY A 208 2.35 13.72 -4.79
CA GLY A 208 3.07 13.48 -3.56
C GLY A 208 4.58 13.52 -3.70
N LYS A 209 5.14 13.06 -4.84
CA LYS A 209 6.58 13.16 -5.11
C LYS A 209 7.02 14.60 -5.35
N ARG A 210 6.31 15.34 -6.21
CA ARG A 210 6.64 16.72 -6.58
C ARG A 210 6.55 17.66 -5.38
N GLN A 211 5.51 17.49 -4.57
CA GLN A 211 5.21 18.34 -3.42
C GLN A 211 5.72 17.76 -2.09
N ARG A 212 6.54 16.69 -2.14
CA ARG A 212 7.14 16.00 -0.98
C ARG A 212 6.13 15.59 0.11
N ILE A 213 4.93 15.21 -0.30
CA ILE A 213 3.82 14.83 0.59
C ILE A 213 3.96 13.38 1.01
N LEU A 214 4.06 13.16 2.31
CA LEU A 214 4.02 11.84 2.93
C LEU A 214 2.60 11.52 3.36
N TYR A 215 1.83 10.85 2.50
CA TYR A 215 0.47 10.40 2.83
C TYR A 215 0.38 9.59 4.14
N ASN A 216 1.45 8.87 4.50
CA ASN A 216 1.51 8.16 5.77
C ASN A 216 1.64 9.12 6.97
N GLY A 217 2.34 10.25 6.80
CA GLY A 217 2.42 11.31 7.80
C GLY A 217 1.05 11.94 8.08
N ILE A 218 0.27 12.22 7.03
CA ILE A 218 -1.10 12.76 7.18
C ILE A 218 -1.98 11.78 7.96
N ARG A 219 -1.85 10.47 7.69
CA ARG A 219 -2.58 9.45 8.45
C ARG A 219 -2.18 9.41 9.92
N LYS A 220 -0.90 9.61 10.26
CA LYS A 220 -0.50 9.66 11.67
C LYS A 220 -1.07 10.89 12.35
N TRP A 221 -0.95 12.06 11.70
CA TRP A 221 -1.56 13.31 12.17
C TRP A 221 -3.06 13.14 12.41
N TRP A 222 -3.79 12.57 11.44
CA TRP A 222 -5.23 12.31 11.59
C TRP A 222 -5.52 11.45 12.82
N TYR A 223 -4.72 10.41 13.03
CA TYR A 223 -4.89 9.48 14.15
C TYR A 223 -4.65 10.17 15.49
N THR A 224 -3.59 10.97 15.60
CA THR A 224 -3.31 11.74 16.82
C THR A 224 -4.41 12.77 17.07
N THR A 225 -4.83 13.53 16.05
CA THR A 225 -5.94 14.49 16.17
C THR A 225 -7.24 13.82 16.60
N ALA A 226 -7.55 12.63 16.10
CA ALA A 226 -8.71 11.86 16.52
C ALA A 226 -8.65 11.49 18.00
N LEU A 227 -7.51 11.02 18.48
CA LEU A 227 -7.33 10.72 19.91
C LEU A 227 -7.40 11.98 20.78
N ASP A 228 -6.81 13.09 20.34
CA ASP A 228 -6.81 14.37 21.07
C ASP A 228 -8.24 14.89 21.33
N VAL A 229 -9.16 14.67 20.39
CA VAL A 229 -10.58 15.07 20.54
C VAL A 229 -11.43 14.02 21.28
N GLY A 230 -10.78 13.00 21.85
CA GLY A 230 -11.43 11.94 22.63
C GLY A 230 -12.13 10.87 21.79
N MET A 231 -11.72 10.65 20.53
CA MET A 231 -12.20 9.50 19.77
C MET A 231 -11.59 8.22 20.33
N ASP A 232 -12.41 7.17 20.48
CA ASP A 232 -11.92 5.87 20.92
C ASP A 232 -10.90 5.32 19.91
N SER A 233 -9.78 4.79 20.40
CA SER A 233 -8.72 4.22 19.55
C SER A 233 -9.23 3.13 18.60
N ASN A 234 -10.18 2.30 19.06
CA ASN A 234 -10.84 1.28 18.24
C ASN A 234 -11.65 1.89 17.09
N VAL A 235 -12.29 3.05 17.30
CA VAL A 235 -13.04 3.77 16.27
C VAL A 235 -12.07 4.40 15.27
N ALA A 236 -10.99 5.03 15.77
CA ALA A 236 -9.93 5.57 14.93
C ALA A 236 -9.26 4.49 14.06
N ASP A 237 -8.98 3.31 14.63
CA ASP A 237 -8.42 2.16 13.92
C ASP A 237 -9.40 1.59 12.88
N PHE A 238 -10.69 1.54 13.20
CA PHE A 238 -11.73 1.17 12.25
C PHE A 238 -11.76 2.11 11.04
N LEU A 239 -11.81 3.43 11.29
CA LEU A 239 -11.83 4.47 10.25
C LEU A 239 -10.56 4.45 9.39
N GLN A 240 -9.39 4.20 9.99
CA GLN A 240 -8.14 4.09 9.25
C GLN A 240 -7.92 2.74 8.55
N GLY A 241 -8.79 1.74 8.78
CA GLY A 241 -8.61 0.37 8.30
C GLY A 241 -7.36 -0.30 8.87
N ARG A 242 -7.16 -0.13 10.18
CA ARG A 242 -6.15 -0.81 11.03
C ARG A 242 -6.76 -1.95 11.84
N ALA A 243 -8.08 -2.01 11.95
CA ALA A 243 -8.77 -3.04 12.70
C ALA A 243 -8.52 -4.47 12.13
N PRO A 244 -8.70 -5.52 12.95
CA PRO A 244 -8.36 -6.90 12.59
C PRO A 244 -9.06 -7.41 11.32
N THR A 245 -8.47 -8.43 10.69
CA THR A 245 -8.96 -8.92 9.39
C THR A 245 -10.40 -9.48 9.45
N SER A 246 -10.79 -10.00 10.61
CA SER A 246 -12.07 -10.64 10.90
C SER A 246 -12.92 -9.79 11.86
N ILE A 247 -13.35 -8.60 11.43
CA ILE A 247 -14.43 -7.90 12.13
C ILE A 247 -15.75 -8.56 11.72
N GLY A 248 -16.39 -9.25 12.67
CA GLY A 248 -17.73 -9.81 12.49
C GLY A 248 -18.77 -8.72 12.23
N ALA A 249 -19.92 -9.08 11.65
CA ALA A 249 -20.95 -8.11 11.26
C ALA A 249 -21.43 -7.24 12.44
N ARG A 250 -21.62 -7.83 13.63
CA ARG A 250 -22.01 -7.10 14.84
C ARG A 250 -20.98 -6.04 15.24
N HIS A 251 -19.71 -6.43 15.29
CA HIS A 251 -18.61 -5.51 15.59
C HIS A 251 -18.45 -4.39 14.55
N TYR A 252 -18.73 -4.67 13.27
CA TYR A 252 -18.75 -3.65 12.23
C TYR A 252 -19.86 -2.63 12.45
N LEU A 253 -21.09 -3.08 12.73
CA LEU A 253 -22.23 -2.20 12.96
C LEU A 253 -22.03 -1.32 14.20
N ASP A 254 -21.50 -1.91 15.28
CA ASP A 254 -21.17 -1.17 16.50
C ASP A 254 -20.08 -0.11 16.24
N ALA A 255 -19.01 -0.47 15.53
CA ALA A 255 -17.94 0.45 15.17
C ALA A 255 -18.44 1.58 14.27
N LEU A 256 -19.29 1.28 13.27
CA LEU A 256 -19.88 2.29 12.40
C LEU A 256 -20.80 3.24 13.18
N ARG A 257 -21.61 2.71 14.10
CA ARG A 257 -22.47 3.52 14.98
C ARG A 257 -21.65 4.47 15.84
N LEU A 258 -20.57 4.00 16.46
CA LEU A 258 -19.67 4.83 17.26
C LEU A 258 -18.93 5.85 16.39
N ALA A 259 -18.47 5.46 15.20
CA ALA A 259 -17.84 6.37 14.26
C ALA A 259 -18.76 7.54 13.88
N LYS A 260 -20.04 7.25 13.56
CA LYS A 260 -21.05 8.30 13.28
C LYS A 260 -21.24 9.27 14.45
N LYS A 261 -21.15 8.77 15.69
CA LYS A 261 -21.29 9.59 16.90
C LYS A 261 -20.06 10.47 17.17
N GLN A 262 -18.85 9.95 16.91
CA GLN A 262 -17.60 10.61 17.31
C GLN A 262 -16.97 11.45 16.19
N TYR A 263 -17.18 11.09 14.92
CA TYR A 263 -16.60 11.78 13.77
C TYR A 263 -16.93 13.28 13.69
N PRO A 264 -18.14 13.77 14.04
CA PRO A 264 -18.43 15.21 14.01
C PRO A 264 -17.45 16.07 14.82
N LYS A 265 -17.01 15.61 16.00
CA LYS A 265 -16.03 16.31 16.83
C LYS A 265 -14.67 16.40 16.15
N LEU A 266 -14.24 15.31 15.51
CA LEU A 266 -13.02 15.31 14.72
C LEU A 266 -13.12 16.25 13.52
N LEU A 267 -14.23 16.20 12.78
CA LEU A 267 -14.43 17.08 11.64
C LEU A 267 -14.38 18.56 12.05
N GLN A 268 -15.01 18.91 13.17
CA GLN A 268 -14.94 20.26 13.74
C GLN A 268 -13.49 20.65 14.06
N ALA A 269 -12.74 19.80 14.76
CA ALA A 269 -11.35 20.09 15.08
C ALA A 269 -10.47 20.22 13.83
N ILE A 270 -10.71 19.43 12.78
CA ILE A 270 -10.01 19.59 11.50
C ILE A 270 -10.34 20.95 10.87
N ARG A 271 -11.61 21.35 10.86
CA ARG A 271 -12.04 22.67 10.36
C ARG A 271 -11.33 23.81 11.10
N GLU A 272 -11.33 23.77 12.43
CA GLU A 272 -10.72 24.80 13.28
C GLU A 272 -9.20 24.84 13.16
N ARG A 273 -8.52 23.69 13.19
CA ARG A 273 -7.05 23.62 13.18
C ARG A 273 -6.47 23.90 11.79
N ILE A 274 -7.15 23.45 10.73
CA ILE A 274 -6.59 23.46 9.37
C ILE A 274 -7.29 24.48 8.48
N TYR A 275 -8.63 24.45 8.38
CA TYR A 275 -9.35 25.21 7.37
C TYR A 275 -9.61 26.67 7.76
N SER A 276 -9.72 26.98 9.04
CA SER A 276 -9.78 28.37 9.51
C SER A 276 -8.51 29.17 9.22
N ASN A 277 -7.40 28.48 8.94
CA ASN A 277 -6.12 29.08 8.62
C ASN A 277 -5.80 29.02 7.11
N LEU A 278 -6.65 28.42 6.28
CA LEU A 278 -6.35 28.20 4.86
C LEU A 278 -6.70 29.41 3.99
#